data_AF-A0A966QJE2-F1
#
_entry.id   AF-A0A966QJE2-F1
#
_cell.length_a   1.000
_cell.length_b   1.000
_cell.length_c   1.000
_cell.angle_alpha   90.00
_cell.angle_beta   90.00
_cell.angle_gamma   90.00
#
_symmetry.space_group_name_H-M   'P 1'
#
loop_
_entity.id
_entity.type
_entity.pdbx_description
1 polymer ?
#
loop_
_entity_poly.entity_id
_entity_poly.type
_entity_poly.pdbx_seq_one_letter_code
_entity_poly.pdbx_strand_id
1 'polypeptide(L)'
;RPCRYYEGTPSPHKRPQDLDVIVYRENTEDIYMGIEWDATDPVGIELIRHLNEVVIPANGKLGKRQIPAGAGIGIKPVSKHGSQRHIRKAIQHALKLDGAKRHVTLVHKGNIMKFTEGAFRDWGYELATSEFRDVCVTERESWILDNLDRNPGLSVEANARMIEPGYDALTPEKKAAIGAEVQGVLDAIGASHGNGQWKQMVMVDDRIADSIFQQIQTRPQEYSVLATLNLNGDYVSDAAAAVVGGLGMAPGANIGDNAAIFEATHGTAPKHAGLDRINPGSVILSGVMMLEYMGWQEAADLITRGLSAAIAGKQVTYDLARLMEPPVEPVSCSGFADAVIRHFDASDWQDDEEPIDL
;
A
#
# COMPACT_ATOMS: atom_id res chain seq x y z
N ARG A 1 -4.56 -1.19 4.95
CA ARG A 1 -4.19 -2.53 5.47
C ARG A 1 -2.74 -2.46 5.96
N PRO A 2 -2.48 -2.27 7.26
CA PRO A 2 -1.12 -2.32 7.80
C PRO A 2 -0.62 -3.78 7.83
N CYS A 3 0.61 -3.99 7.37
CA CYS A 3 1.30 -5.26 7.31
C CYS A 3 2.63 -5.11 8.05
N ARG A 4 2.61 -5.42 9.34
CA ARG A 4 3.77 -5.36 10.23
C ARG A 4 3.94 -6.66 11.01
N TYR A 5 5.17 -6.94 11.40
CA TYR A 5 5.49 -8.08 12.24
C TYR A 5 5.11 -7.83 13.71
N TYR A 6 4.43 -8.79 14.32
CA TYR A 6 4.23 -8.84 15.77
C TYR A 6 5.23 -9.83 16.36
N GLU A 7 5.95 -9.40 17.40
CA GLU A 7 7.02 -10.21 18.00
C GLU A 7 6.54 -11.62 18.38
N GLY A 8 7.35 -12.63 18.06
CA GLY A 8 7.02 -14.04 18.29
C GLY A 8 6.14 -14.68 17.21
N THR A 9 5.57 -13.91 16.29
CA THR A 9 4.75 -14.47 15.21
C THR A 9 5.62 -15.38 14.33
N PRO A 10 5.23 -16.63 14.08
CA PRO A 10 5.99 -17.49 13.18
C PRO A 10 5.79 -17.03 11.73
N SER A 11 6.86 -17.04 10.95
CA SER A 11 6.84 -16.64 9.54
C SER A 11 7.69 -17.59 8.69
N PRO A 12 7.30 -17.86 7.43
CA PRO A 12 8.14 -18.58 6.49
C PRO A 12 9.34 -17.76 5.97
N HIS A 13 9.42 -16.47 6.32
CA HIS A 13 10.49 -15.56 5.89
C HIS A 13 11.61 -15.47 6.92
N LYS A 14 12.84 -15.23 6.46
CA LYS A 14 14.03 -15.15 7.32
C LYS A 14 14.04 -13.93 8.23
N ARG A 15 13.46 -12.82 7.77
CA ARG A 15 13.50 -11.51 8.43
C ARG A 15 12.15 -10.79 8.36
N PRO A 16 11.07 -11.39 8.89
CA PRO A 16 9.73 -10.80 8.82
C PRO A 16 9.64 -9.44 9.52
N GLN A 17 10.46 -9.21 10.55
CA GLN A 17 10.53 -7.96 11.31
C GLN A 17 10.98 -6.74 10.49
N ASP A 18 11.56 -6.97 9.31
CA ASP A 18 11.96 -5.88 8.42
C ASP A 18 10.79 -5.29 7.62
N LEU A 19 9.67 -6.02 7.52
CA LEU A 19 8.48 -5.54 6.81
C LEU A 19 7.55 -4.81 7.78
N ASP A 20 7.38 -3.53 7.51
CA ASP A 20 6.42 -2.66 8.17
C ASP A 20 5.92 -1.66 7.14
N VAL A 21 4.84 -2.06 6.45
CA VAL A 21 4.23 -1.29 5.36
C VAL A 21 2.74 -1.12 5.57
N ILE A 22 2.18 -0.05 5.02
CA ILE A 22 0.74 0.18 5.00
C ILE A 22 0.27 0.23 3.56
N VAL A 23 -0.57 -0.74 3.18
CA VAL A 23 -1.20 -0.77 1.86
C VAL A 23 -2.46 0.09 1.89
N TYR A 24 -2.38 1.21 1.17
CA TYR A 24 -3.50 2.01 0.74
C TYR A 24 -3.99 1.45 -0.60
N ARG A 25 -5.14 0.78 -0.57
CA ARG A 25 -5.84 0.22 -1.73
C ARG A 25 -7.05 1.09 -2.11
N GLU A 26 -7.11 1.56 -3.36
CA GLU A 26 -8.34 2.17 -3.92
C GLU A 26 -9.44 1.11 -3.93
N ASN A 27 -10.66 1.42 -3.47
CA ASN A 27 -11.68 0.41 -3.19
C ASN A 27 -13.04 0.68 -3.86
N THR A 28 -13.09 1.49 -4.93
CA THR A 28 -14.36 1.85 -5.59
C THR A 28 -14.37 1.66 -7.11
N GLU A 29 -13.20 1.55 -7.75
CA GLU A 29 -13.05 1.39 -9.19
C GLU A 29 -12.24 0.12 -9.52
N ASP A 30 -11.57 0.10 -10.68
CA ASP A 30 -10.88 -1.06 -11.25
C ASP A 30 -11.86 -2.17 -11.68
N ILE A 31 -11.34 -3.32 -12.07
CA ILE A 31 -12.11 -4.53 -12.42
C ILE A 31 -13.03 -5.00 -11.29
N TYR A 32 -12.78 -4.56 -10.05
CA TYR A 32 -13.61 -4.87 -8.88
C TYR A 32 -15.00 -4.22 -8.94
N MET A 33 -15.24 -3.31 -9.89
CA MET A 33 -16.60 -2.85 -10.20
C MET A 33 -17.51 -3.96 -10.71
N GLY A 34 -16.97 -5.10 -11.15
CA GLY A 34 -17.77 -6.26 -11.60
C GLY A 34 -18.54 -5.98 -12.89
N ILE A 35 -18.05 -5.06 -13.73
CA ILE A 35 -18.63 -4.78 -15.04
C ILE A 35 -18.06 -5.80 -16.01
N GLU A 36 -18.73 -6.95 -16.10
CA GLU A 36 -18.32 -8.08 -16.92
C GLU A 36 -19.51 -8.87 -17.48
N TRP A 37 -19.25 -9.58 -18.58
CA TRP A 37 -20.20 -10.46 -19.25
C TRP A 37 -19.56 -11.81 -19.53
N ASP A 38 -20.32 -12.88 -19.29
CA ASP A 38 -19.94 -14.24 -19.65
C ASP A 38 -19.80 -14.40 -21.18
N ALA A 39 -18.97 -15.35 -21.61
CA ALA A 39 -18.71 -15.63 -23.02
C ALA A 39 -19.97 -15.98 -23.85
N THR A 40 -21.04 -16.44 -23.18
CA THR A 40 -22.30 -16.83 -23.81
C THR A 40 -23.40 -15.77 -23.68
N ASP A 41 -23.15 -14.67 -22.98
CA ASP A 41 -24.13 -13.61 -22.76
C ASP A 41 -24.43 -12.88 -24.09
N PRO A 42 -25.70 -12.83 -24.55
CA PRO A 42 -26.07 -12.14 -25.78
C PRO A 42 -25.67 -10.65 -25.81
N VAL A 43 -25.71 -9.94 -24.68
CA VAL A 43 -25.31 -8.54 -24.56
C VAL A 43 -23.79 -8.42 -24.66
N GLY A 44 -23.04 -9.31 -24.01
CA GLY A 44 -21.59 -9.36 -24.10
C GLY A 44 -21.10 -9.66 -25.51
N ILE A 45 -21.75 -10.58 -26.21
CA ILE A 45 -21.48 -10.91 -27.61
C ILE A 45 -21.69 -9.69 -28.51
N GLU A 46 -22.79 -8.94 -28.33
CA GLU A 46 -23.08 -7.73 -29.09
C GLU A 46 -22.07 -6.61 -28.80
N LEU A 47 -21.65 -6.44 -27.54
CA LEU A 47 -20.59 -5.52 -27.17
C LEU A 47 -19.27 -5.87 -27.85
N ILE A 48 -18.86 -7.14 -27.82
CA ILE A 48 -17.63 -7.62 -28.49
C ILE A 48 -17.71 -7.36 -29.99
N ARG A 49 -18.87 -7.62 -30.62
CA ARG A 49 -19.09 -7.31 -32.04
C ARG A 49 -18.88 -5.83 -32.32
N HIS A 50 -19.50 -4.95 -31.54
CA HIS A 50 -19.33 -3.50 -31.68
C HIS A 50 -17.88 -3.05 -31.47
N LEU A 51 -17.19 -3.61 -30.46
CA LEU A 51 -15.77 -3.31 -30.22
C LEU A 51 -14.90 -3.71 -31.42
N ASN A 52 -15.12 -4.89 -31.98
CA ASN A 52 -14.35 -5.40 -33.11
C ASN A 52 -14.64 -4.68 -34.43
N GLU A 53 -15.89 -4.30 -34.69
CA GLU A 53 -16.32 -3.71 -35.95
C GLU A 53 -16.18 -2.17 -35.98
N VAL A 54 -16.30 -1.52 -34.82
CA VAL A 54 -16.37 -0.05 -34.73
C VAL A 54 -15.23 0.52 -33.90
N VAL A 55 -15.13 0.15 -32.62
CA VAL A 55 -14.27 0.87 -31.65
C VAL A 55 -12.79 0.63 -31.90
N ILE A 56 -12.38 -0.63 -32.09
CA ILE A 56 -10.98 -1.00 -32.31
C ILE A 56 -10.47 -0.42 -33.63
N PRO A 57 -11.18 -0.56 -34.77
CA PRO A 57 -10.78 0.06 -36.03
C PRO A 57 -10.68 1.59 -35.95
N ALA A 58 -11.58 2.26 -35.21
CA ALA A 58 -11.60 3.72 -35.09
C ALA A 58 -10.42 4.31 -34.30
N ASN A 59 -9.76 3.54 -33.43
CA ASN A 59 -8.67 4.05 -32.58
C ASN A 59 -7.40 4.47 -33.38
N GLY A 60 -7.18 3.87 -34.56
CA GLY A 60 -6.00 4.14 -35.41
C GLY A 60 -4.66 3.58 -34.88
N LYS A 61 -4.52 3.33 -33.57
CA LYS A 61 -3.30 2.77 -32.96
C LYS A 61 -3.40 1.29 -32.59
N LEU A 62 -4.60 0.73 -32.54
CA LEU A 62 -4.84 -0.68 -32.20
C LEU A 62 -4.59 -1.66 -33.35
N GLY A 63 -4.39 -1.15 -34.58
CA GLY A 63 -4.05 -1.96 -35.74
C GLY A 63 -5.13 -2.99 -36.07
N LYS A 64 -4.72 -4.25 -36.30
CA LYS A 64 -5.61 -5.37 -36.67
C LYS A 64 -6.05 -6.24 -35.49
N ARG A 65 -5.94 -5.75 -34.26
CA ARG A 65 -6.34 -6.52 -33.06
C ARG A 65 -7.85 -6.79 -33.10
N GLN A 66 -8.23 -7.94 -32.58
CA GLN A 66 -9.63 -8.33 -32.40
C GLN A 66 -9.76 -9.11 -31.09
N ILE A 67 -10.90 -8.95 -30.43
CA ILE A 67 -11.32 -9.78 -29.31
C ILE A 67 -11.78 -11.14 -29.89
N PRO A 68 -11.22 -12.28 -29.44
CA PRO A 68 -11.58 -13.59 -29.96
C PRO A 68 -13.05 -13.96 -29.75
N ALA A 69 -13.60 -14.77 -30.64
CA ALA A 69 -14.93 -15.35 -30.45
C ALA A 69 -14.94 -16.28 -29.23
N GLY A 70 -16.01 -16.20 -28.42
CA GLY A 70 -16.14 -16.98 -27.18
C GLY A 70 -15.33 -16.44 -26.00
N ALA A 71 -14.81 -15.21 -26.07
CA ALA A 71 -14.20 -14.55 -24.91
C ALA A 71 -15.28 -13.99 -23.97
N GLY A 72 -15.10 -14.19 -22.66
CA GLY A 72 -15.72 -13.31 -21.66
C GLY A 72 -15.06 -11.93 -21.71
N ILE A 73 -15.79 -10.88 -21.34
CA ILE A 73 -15.29 -9.51 -21.40
C ILE A 73 -15.56 -8.76 -20.09
N GLY A 74 -14.54 -8.06 -19.60
CA GLY A 74 -14.61 -7.19 -18.42
C GLY A 74 -14.06 -5.80 -18.70
N ILE A 75 -14.53 -4.81 -17.94
CA ILE A 75 -14.14 -3.40 -18.08
C ILE A 75 -13.34 -2.96 -16.85
N LYS A 76 -12.18 -2.34 -17.09
CA LYS A 76 -11.32 -1.75 -16.05
C LYS A 76 -11.34 -0.22 -16.12
N PRO A 77 -12.31 0.46 -15.49
CA PRO A 77 -12.27 1.90 -15.36
C PRO A 77 -11.32 2.33 -14.22
N VAL A 78 -10.57 3.39 -14.46
CA VAL A 78 -9.75 4.07 -13.43
C VAL A 78 -9.85 5.57 -13.71
N SER A 79 -10.19 6.36 -12.70
CA SER A 79 -10.41 7.80 -12.82
C SER A 79 -9.39 8.62 -12.03
N LYS A 80 -9.19 9.86 -12.47
CA LYS A 80 -8.35 10.84 -11.76
C LYS A 80 -8.89 11.13 -10.36
N HIS A 81 -10.21 11.28 -10.23
CA HIS A 81 -10.85 11.58 -8.95
C HIS A 81 -10.64 10.44 -7.94
N GLY A 82 -10.92 9.19 -8.33
CA GLY A 82 -10.70 8.01 -7.49
C GLY A 82 -9.22 7.87 -7.09
N SER A 83 -8.32 8.01 -8.06
CA SER A 83 -6.87 7.94 -7.83
C SER A 83 -6.40 9.01 -6.84
N GLN A 84 -6.72 10.29 -7.08
CA GLN A 84 -6.24 11.39 -6.25
C GLN A 84 -6.88 11.40 -4.86
N ARG A 85 -8.17 11.06 -4.72
CA ARG A 85 -8.83 10.91 -3.40
C ARG A 85 -8.05 9.93 -2.51
N HIS A 86 -7.69 8.80 -3.09
CA HIS A 86 -7.00 7.73 -2.41
C HIS A 86 -5.55 8.08 -2.07
N ILE A 87 -4.77 8.55 -3.05
CA ILE A 87 -3.36 8.94 -2.86
C ILE A 87 -3.24 10.09 -1.86
N ARG A 88 -4.19 11.02 -1.84
CA ARG A 88 -4.26 12.09 -0.84
C ARG A 88 -4.27 11.55 0.60
N LYS A 89 -5.08 10.54 0.88
CA LYS A 89 -5.13 9.92 2.22
C LYS A 89 -3.81 9.21 2.55
N ALA A 90 -3.15 8.61 1.56
CA ALA A 90 -1.84 7.99 1.72
C ALA A 90 -0.75 9.03 2.08
N ILE A 91 -0.71 10.17 1.37
CA ILE A 91 0.22 11.27 1.67
C ILE A 91 -0.08 11.87 3.05
N GLN A 92 -1.36 12.12 3.37
CA GLN A 92 -1.78 12.62 4.69
C GLN A 92 -1.39 11.68 5.83
N HIS A 93 -1.41 10.36 5.59
CA HIS A 93 -0.88 9.39 6.54
C HIS A 93 0.64 9.52 6.66
N ALA A 94 1.35 9.52 5.54
CA ALA A 94 2.81 9.62 5.54
C ALA A 94 3.33 10.88 6.26
N LEU A 95 2.59 12.00 6.23
CA LEU A 95 2.92 13.22 6.99
C LEU A 95 2.93 13.04 8.51
N LYS A 96 2.20 12.03 9.03
CA LYS A 96 2.17 11.69 10.46
C LYS A 96 3.30 10.75 10.87
N LEU A 97 4.05 10.21 9.91
CA LEU A 97 5.18 9.33 10.15
C LEU A 97 6.47 10.15 10.32
N ASP A 98 7.54 9.50 10.77
CA ASP A 98 8.83 10.15 11.03
C ASP A 98 9.94 9.64 10.12
N GLY A 99 10.90 10.52 9.83
CA GLY A 99 12.12 10.20 9.08
C GLY A 99 11.84 9.47 7.76
N ALA A 100 12.57 8.38 7.51
CA ALA A 100 12.47 7.60 6.28
C ALA A 100 11.10 6.93 6.06
N LYS A 101 10.24 6.87 7.08
CA LYS A 101 8.87 6.33 6.93
C LYS A 101 7.93 7.31 6.24
N ARG A 102 8.31 8.58 6.09
CA ARG A 102 7.60 9.58 5.27
C ARG A 102 7.78 9.29 3.78
N HIS A 103 7.23 8.17 3.32
CA HIS A 103 7.46 7.66 1.97
C HIS A 103 6.21 6.97 1.44
N VAL A 104 5.71 7.45 0.30
CA VAL A 104 4.59 6.90 -0.46
C VAL A 104 5.10 6.34 -1.79
N THR A 105 4.90 5.05 -2.01
CA THR A 105 5.16 4.39 -3.30
C THR A 105 3.88 4.14 -4.06
N LEU A 106 3.80 4.68 -5.28
CA LEU A 106 2.74 4.42 -6.23
C LEU A 106 3.00 3.09 -6.95
N VAL A 107 2.18 2.07 -6.68
CA VAL A 107 2.37 0.74 -7.29
C VAL A 107 1.41 0.57 -8.46
N HIS A 108 1.95 0.25 -9.65
CA HIS A 108 1.15 0.23 -10.88
C HIS A 108 1.79 -0.62 -12.01
N LYS A 109 1.03 -1.07 -13.01
CA LYS A 109 1.52 -1.76 -14.22
C LYS A 109 1.38 -0.88 -15.47
N GLY A 110 1.77 0.39 -15.32
CA GLY A 110 1.57 1.43 -16.34
C GLY A 110 2.36 1.25 -17.63
N ASN A 111 3.40 0.41 -17.63
CA ASN A 111 4.12 0.05 -18.85
C ASN A 111 3.25 -0.75 -19.83
N ILE A 112 2.31 -1.55 -19.31
CA ILE A 112 1.32 -2.31 -20.11
C ILE A 112 0.00 -1.54 -20.19
N MET A 113 -0.54 -1.12 -19.05
CA MET A 113 -1.84 -0.47 -18.93
C MET A 113 -1.70 1.05 -18.82
N LYS A 114 -1.25 1.68 -19.91
CA LYS A 114 -0.83 3.09 -19.94
C LYS A 114 -1.90 4.08 -19.51
N PHE A 115 -3.17 3.84 -19.88
CA PHE A 115 -4.26 4.81 -19.71
C PHE A 115 -5.11 4.56 -18.47
N THR A 116 -4.79 3.53 -17.67
CA THR A 116 -5.45 3.25 -16.39
C THR A 116 -4.41 3.26 -15.28
N GLU A 117 -3.51 2.28 -15.25
CA GLU A 117 -2.48 2.20 -14.22
C GLU A 117 -1.31 3.17 -14.46
N GLY A 118 -0.99 3.49 -15.72
CA GLY A 118 -0.06 4.58 -16.04
C GLY A 118 -0.64 5.93 -15.63
N ALA A 119 -1.93 6.15 -15.91
CA ALA A 119 -2.64 7.36 -15.52
C ALA A 119 -2.74 7.50 -13.99
N PHE A 120 -2.98 6.41 -13.24
CA PHE A 120 -2.95 6.39 -11.77
C PHE A 120 -1.62 6.93 -11.23
N ARG A 121 -0.48 6.45 -11.76
CA ARG A 121 0.85 6.96 -11.39
C ARG A 121 0.96 8.44 -11.71
N ASP A 122 0.63 8.84 -12.93
CA ASP A 122 0.81 10.21 -13.40
C ASP A 122 -0.05 11.20 -12.58
N TRP A 123 -1.30 10.85 -12.28
CA TRP A 123 -2.19 11.64 -11.42
C TRP A 123 -1.73 11.69 -9.95
N GLY A 124 -1.03 10.64 -9.48
CA GLY A 124 -0.39 10.62 -8.17
C GLY A 124 0.78 11.60 -8.07
N TYR A 125 1.68 11.59 -9.05
CA TYR A 125 2.74 12.59 -9.14
C TYR A 125 2.20 14.01 -9.33
N GLU A 126 1.15 14.17 -10.14
CA GLU A 126 0.46 15.45 -10.29
C GLU A 126 -0.05 15.96 -8.94
N LEU A 127 -0.68 15.11 -8.14
CA LEU A 127 -1.17 15.48 -6.81
C LEU A 127 -0.03 15.89 -5.87
N ALA A 128 1.06 15.12 -5.86
CA ALA A 128 2.22 15.39 -5.02
C ALA A 128 2.90 16.73 -5.36
N THR A 129 2.99 17.05 -6.65
CA THR A 129 3.69 18.25 -7.15
C THR A 129 2.79 19.48 -7.31
N SER A 130 1.48 19.35 -7.09
CA SER A 130 0.53 20.46 -7.08
C SER A 130 0.01 20.74 -5.66
N GLU A 131 -0.90 19.91 -5.17
CA GLU A 131 -1.60 20.13 -3.88
C GLU A 131 -0.66 19.99 -2.68
N PHE A 132 0.31 19.07 -2.73
CA PHE A 132 1.22 18.77 -1.62
C PHE A 132 2.64 19.28 -1.84
N ARG A 133 2.86 20.23 -2.77
CA ARG A 133 4.21 20.65 -3.20
C ARG A 133 5.11 21.07 -2.04
N ASP A 134 4.58 21.74 -1.02
CA ASP A 134 5.36 22.26 0.10
C ASP A 134 5.84 21.17 1.08
N VAL A 135 5.25 19.97 1.00
CA VAL A 135 5.49 18.87 1.94
C VAL A 135 5.86 17.55 1.26
N CYS A 136 5.95 17.53 -0.07
CA CYS A 136 6.32 16.38 -0.86
C CYS A 136 7.53 16.66 -1.74
N VAL A 137 8.30 15.61 -2.00
CA VAL A 137 9.36 15.58 -3.02
C VAL A 137 9.27 14.27 -3.78
N THR A 138 9.47 14.30 -5.09
CA THR A 138 9.52 13.05 -5.87
C THR A 138 10.91 12.42 -5.82
N GLU A 139 11.01 11.10 -6.02
CA GLU A 139 12.31 10.39 -6.02
C GLU A 139 13.30 11.03 -7.02
N ARG A 140 12.82 11.33 -8.22
CA ARG A 140 13.64 11.94 -9.27
C ARG A 140 14.09 13.37 -8.92
N GLU A 141 13.21 14.18 -8.32
CA GLU A 141 13.58 15.51 -7.79
C GLU A 141 14.61 15.41 -6.67
N SER A 142 14.48 14.41 -5.80
CA SER A 142 15.41 14.22 -4.68
C SER A 142 16.83 13.92 -5.17
N TRP A 143 16.99 13.18 -6.26
CA TRP A 143 18.30 12.93 -6.86
C TRP A 143 18.91 14.21 -7.42
N ILE A 144 18.10 15.04 -8.09
CA ILE A 144 18.53 16.32 -8.64
C ILE A 144 19.06 17.24 -7.53
N LEU A 145 18.29 17.36 -6.45
CA LEU A 145 18.61 18.20 -5.30
C LEU A 145 19.83 17.67 -4.54
N ASP A 146 19.88 16.36 -4.23
CA ASP A 146 20.98 15.77 -3.45
C ASP A 146 22.31 15.79 -4.24
N ASN A 147 22.27 15.68 -5.57
CA ASN A 147 23.45 15.87 -6.43
C ASN A 147 24.03 17.28 -6.30
N LEU A 148 23.16 18.31 -6.28
CA LEU A 148 23.58 19.70 -6.12
C LEU A 148 24.04 20.00 -4.69
N ASP A 149 23.36 19.46 -3.68
CA ASP A 149 23.74 19.61 -2.27
C ASP A 149 25.15 19.03 -2.01
N ARG A 150 25.50 17.92 -2.66
CA ARG A 150 26.85 17.31 -2.57
C ARG A 150 27.90 18.08 -3.36
N ASN A 151 27.51 18.77 -4.44
CA ASN A 151 28.41 19.54 -5.28
C ASN A 151 27.72 20.82 -5.80
N PRO A 152 27.81 21.94 -5.06
CA PRO A 152 27.12 23.18 -5.42
C PRO A 152 27.53 23.79 -6.77
N GLY A 153 28.67 23.38 -7.33
CA GLY A 153 29.15 23.80 -8.66
C GLY A 153 28.72 22.90 -9.82
N LEU A 154 27.84 21.90 -9.57
CA LEU A 154 27.43 20.93 -10.58
C LEU A 154 26.60 21.60 -11.68
N SER A 155 26.99 21.40 -12.95
CA SER A 155 26.21 21.90 -14.09
C SER A 155 24.94 21.08 -14.30
N VAL A 156 23.94 21.68 -14.94
CA VAL A 156 22.67 21.03 -15.32
C VAL A 156 22.91 19.75 -16.13
N GLU A 157 23.82 19.80 -17.11
CA GLU A 157 24.15 18.63 -17.93
C GLU A 157 24.80 17.50 -17.12
N ALA A 158 25.70 17.85 -16.19
CA ALA A 158 26.35 16.87 -15.33
C ALA A 158 25.34 16.22 -14.38
N ASN A 159 24.39 16.99 -13.84
CA ASN A 159 23.31 16.47 -13.00
C ASN A 159 22.36 15.56 -13.83
N ALA A 160 21.94 16.01 -15.01
CA ALA A 160 21.13 15.23 -15.96
C ALA A 160 21.77 13.87 -16.28
N ARG A 161 23.10 13.84 -16.46
CA ARG A 161 23.86 12.60 -16.68
C ARG A 161 23.85 11.65 -15.48
N MET A 162 23.75 12.16 -14.26
CA MET A 162 23.73 11.34 -13.03
C MET A 162 22.36 10.71 -12.77
N ILE A 163 21.26 11.38 -13.13
CA ILE A 163 19.90 10.90 -12.88
C ILE A 163 19.33 10.01 -13.99
N GLU A 164 19.99 9.95 -15.15
CA GLU A 164 19.53 9.22 -16.31
C GLU A 164 20.52 8.12 -16.75
N PRO A 165 20.23 6.84 -16.47
CA PRO A 165 21.04 5.74 -16.96
C PRO A 165 21.16 5.74 -18.48
N GLY A 166 22.39 5.69 -18.99
CA GLY A 166 22.64 5.68 -20.43
C GLY A 166 22.48 7.05 -21.12
N TYR A 167 22.51 8.14 -20.36
CA TYR A 167 22.39 9.52 -20.86
C TYR A 167 23.20 9.79 -22.13
N ASP A 168 24.46 9.33 -22.19
CA ASP A 168 25.35 9.63 -23.32
C ASP A 168 24.88 9.02 -24.65
N ALA A 169 24.10 7.92 -24.61
CA ALA A 169 23.52 7.26 -25.78
C ALA A 169 22.20 7.88 -26.26
N LEU A 170 21.66 8.88 -25.54
CA LEU A 170 20.40 9.54 -25.89
C LEU A 170 20.56 10.52 -27.06
N THR A 171 19.46 10.74 -27.77
CA THR A 171 19.38 11.77 -28.83
C THR A 171 19.51 13.17 -28.23
N PRO A 172 19.97 14.18 -29.00
CA PRO A 172 20.07 15.56 -28.52
C PRO A 172 18.76 16.11 -27.94
N GLU A 173 17.62 15.74 -28.51
CA GLU A 173 16.30 16.20 -28.06
C GLU A 173 15.96 15.63 -26.68
N LYS A 174 16.27 14.35 -26.44
CA LYS A 174 16.08 13.72 -25.12
C LYS A 174 17.01 14.32 -24.08
N LYS A 175 18.28 14.56 -24.43
CA LYS A 175 19.25 15.23 -23.55
C LYS A 175 18.78 16.63 -23.15
N ALA A 176 18.28 17.40 -24.12
CA ALA A 176 17.72 18.73 -23.89
C ALA A 176 16.47 18.69 -23.00
N ALA A 177 15.59 17.71 -23.20
CA ALA A 177 14.40 17.54 -22.36
C ALA A 177 14.75 17.25 -20.89
N ILE A 178 15.73 16.36 -20.64
CA ILE A 178 16.20 16.06 -19.28
C ILE A 178 16.91 17.27 -18.68
N GLY A 179 17.72 17.99 -19.46
CA GLY A 179 18.34 19.24 -18.99
C GLY A 179 17.29 20.28 -18.58
N ALA A 180 16.22 20.43 -19.36
CA ALA A 180 15.11 21.31 -19.02
C ALA A 180 14.34 20.84 -17.78
N GLU A 181 14.17 19.53 -17.58
CA GLU A 181 13.61 18.95 -16.36
C GLU A 181 14.46 19.33 -15.14
N VAL A 182 15.78 19.07 -15.18
CA VAL A 182 16.70 19.41 -14.09
C VAL A 182 16.66 20.90 -13.76
N GLN A 183 16.79 21.76 -14.78
CA GLN A 183 16.73 23.21 -14.57
C GLN A 183 15.37 23.63 -13.98
N GLY A 184 14.26 23.09 -14.50
CA GLY A 184 12.92 23.39 -14.01
C GLY A 184 12.72 23.00 -12.54
N VAL A 185 13.24 21.85 -12.12
CA VAL A 185 13.21 21.42 -10.71
C VAL A 185 14.02 22.38 -9.83
N LEU A 186 15.25 22.72 -10.24
CA LEU A 186 16.10 23.63 -9.47
C LEU A 186 15.50 25.02 -9.35
N ASP A 187 14.91 25.55 -10.42
CA ASP A 187 14.25 26.85 -10.44
C ASP A 187 12.98 26.86 -9.58
N ALA A 188 12.18 25.79 -9.64
CA ALA A 188 10.90 25.72 -8.95
C ALA A 188 11.04 25.45 -7.45
N ILE A 189 11.93 24.53 -7.08
CA ILE A 189 11.99 24.01 -5.70
C ILE A 189 13.40 24.01 -5.09
N GLY A 190 14.45 24.39 -5.82
CA GLY A 190 15.82 24.39 -5.28
C GLY A 190 15.98 25.22 -4.01
N ALA A 191 15.30 26.36 -3.92
CA ALA A 191 15.34 27.22 -2.73
C ALA A 191 14.55 26.66 -1.54
N SER A 192 13.42 26.00 -1.78
CA SER A 192 12.53 25.49 -0.72
C SER A 192 12.87 24.07 -0.28
N HIS A 193 13.44 23.25 -1.16
CA HIS A 193 13.70 21.83 -0.95
C HIS A 193 15.20 21.48 -0.90
N GLY A 194 16.08 22.33 -1.43
CA GLY A 194 17.54 22.10 -1.42
C GLY A 194 18.16 22.19 -0.01
N ASN A 195 19.48 22.06 0.07
CA ASN A 195 20.24 22.02 1.32
C ASN A 195 19.72 20.96 2.30
N GLY A 196 19.30 19.81 1.77
CA GLY A 196 18.75 18.69 2.53
C GLY A 196 17.36 18.89 3.13
N GLN A 197 16.66 20.00 2.88
CA GLN A 197 15.31 20.23 3.41
C GLN A 197 14.31 19.17 2.93
N TRP A 198 14.47 18.69 1.70
CA TRP A 198 13.64 17.62 1.13
C TRP A 198 13.64 16.32 1.96
N LYS A 199 14.67 16.07 2.77
CA LYS A 199 14.77 14.85 3.60
C LYS A 199 13.74 14.80 4.75
N GLN A 200 13.09 15.92 5.04
CA GLN A 200 12.00 16.01 6.04
C GLN A 200 10.60 15.94 5.40
N MET A 201 10.54 15.95 4.07
CA MET A 201 9.31 15.90 3.29
C MET A 201 8.87 14.45 3.04
N VAL A 202 7.63 14.28 2.58
CA VAL A 202 7.15 12.99 2.11
C VAL A 202 7.76 12.69 0.75
N MET A 203 8.57 11.63 0.69
CA MET A 203 9.05 11.07 -0.56
C MET A 203 7.90 10.43 -1.33
N VAL A 204 7.77 10.73 -2.62
CA VAL A 204 6.83 10.08 -3.52
C VAL A 204 7.60 9.42 -4.66
N ASP A 205 7.48 8.10 -4.79
CA ASP A 205 8.09 7.33 -5.87
C ASP A 205 7.06 6.38 -6.51
N ASP A 206 7.50 5.59 -7.49
CA ASP A 206 6.67 4.57 -8.12
C ASP A 206 7.44 3.28 -8.38
N ARG A 207 6.71 2.17 -8.37
CA ARG A 207 7.24 0.85 -8.73
C ARG A 207 6.25 0.09 -9.59
N ILE A 208 6.79 -0.70 -10.51
CA ILE A 208 5.97 -1.59 -11.32
C ILE A 208 5.41 -2.72 -10.44
N ALA A 209 4.11 -3.02 -10.60
CA ALA A 209 3.37 -3.94 -9.73
C ALA A 209 4.00 -5.33 -9.62
N ASP A 210 4.56 -5.91 -10.67
CA ASP A 210 5.26 -7.21 -10.55
C ASP A 210 6.56 -7.11 -9.76
N SER A 211 7.28 -6.00 -9.88
CA SER A 211 8.50 -5.76 -9.12
C SER A 211 8.24 -5.61 -7.63
N ILE A 212 7.11 -5.02 -7.21
CA ILE A 212 6.84 -4.81 -5.78
C ILE A 212 6.81 -6.13 -5.01
N PHE A 213 6.27 -7.21 -5.59
CA PHE A 213 6.21 -8.53 -4.94
C PHE A 213 7.60 -9.09 -4.64
N GLN A 214 8.58 -8.80 -5.49
CA GLN A 214 9.98 -9.15 -5.23
C GLN A 214 10.57 -8.23 -4.15
N GLN A 215 10.27 -6.94 -4.22
CA GLN A 215 10.93 -5.94 -3.38
C GLN A 215 10.47 -5.99 -1.91
N ILE A 216 9.19 -6.26 -1.64
CA ILE A 216 8.71 -6.49 -0.25
C ILE A 216 9.33 -7.74 0.41
N GLN A 217 9.95 -8.64 -0.36
CA GLN A 217 10.66 -9.80 0.16
C GLN A 217 12.17 -9.57 0.29
N THR A 218 12.74 -8.82 -0.66
CA THR A 218 14.20 -8.66 -0.80
C THR A 218 14.75 -7.40 -0.16
N ARG A 219 13.96 -6.32 -0.11
CA ARG A 219 14.30 -5.00 0.43
C ARG A 219 13.09 -4.33 1.10
N PRO A 220 12.40 -5.02 2.03
CA PRO A 220 11.18 -4.48 2.66
C PRO A 220 11.38 -3.13 3.36
N GLN A 221 12.59 -2.85 3.85
CA GLN A 221 12.90 -1.62 4.58
C GLN A 221 12.89 -0.35 3.70
N GLU A 222 12.93 -0.51 2.38
CA GLU A 222 12.84 0.61 1.43
C GLU A 222 11.40 1.13 1.29
N TYR A 223 10.41 0.47 1.90
CA TYR A 223 8.99 0.76 1.74
C TYR A 223 8.32 1.15 3.06
N SER A 224 7.33 2.04 2.96
CA SER A 224 6.51 2.48 4.09
C SER A 224 5.03 2.48 3.70
N VAL A 225 4.56 3.46 2.92
CA VAL A 225 3.17 3.52 2.46
C VAL A 225 3.09 3.10 1.00
N LEU A 226 2.30 2.07 0.69
CA LEU A 226 2.05 1.62 -0.69
C LEU A 226 0.67 2.10 -1.13
N ALA A 227 0.60 3.04 -2.06
CA ALA A 227 -0.66 3.49 -2.65
C ALA A 227 -0.88 2.83 -4.02
N THR A 228 -2.00 2.14 -4.20
CA THR A 228 -2.25 1.38 -5.42
C THR A 228 -3.74 1.19 -5.73
N LEU A 229 -4.03 0.70 -6.94
CA LEU A 229 -5.37 0.38 -7.42
C LEU A 229 -5.94 -0.87 -6.75
N ASN A 230 -7.25 -1.08 -6.93
CA ASN A 230 -8.02 -2.10 -6.25
C ASN A 230 -7.40 -3.52 -6.34
N LEU A 231 -7.16 -4.01 -7.56
CA LEU A 231 -6.63 -5.37 -7.78
C LEU A 231 -5.20 -5.53 -7.26
N ASN A 232 -4.32 -4.58 -7.58
CA ASN A 232 -2.93 -4.63 -7.12
C ASN A 232 -2.86 -4.56 -5.58
N GLY A 233 -3.70 -3.73 -4.97
CA GLY A 233 -3.80 -3.53 -3.53
C GLY A 233 -4.25 -4.79 -2.81
N ASP A 234 -5.18 -5.54 -3.40
CA ASP A 234 -5.59 -6.83 -2.88
C ASP A 234 -4.39 -7.80 -2.83
N TYR A 235 -3.77 -8.03 -3.98
CA TYR A 235 -2.67 -8.99 -4.10
C TYR A 235 -1.45 -8.62 -3.26
N VAL A 236 -1.01 -7.36 -3.28
CA VAL A 236 0.17 -6.93 -2.53
C VAL A 236 -0.06 -6.98 -1.02
N SER A 237 -1.28 -6.69 -0.55
CA SER A 237 -1.60 -6.78 0.87
C SER A 237 -1.59 -8.21 1.39
N ASP A 238 -2.10 -9.17 0.61
CA ASP A 238 -2.06 -10.59 0.95
C ASP A 238 -0.63 -11.14 0.95
N ALA A 239 0.17 -10.74 -0.05
CA ALA A 239 1.58 -11.09 -0.11
C ALA A 239 2.37 -10.50 1.08
N ALA A 240 2.14 -9.24 1.42
CA ALA A 240 2.76 -8.58 2.57
C ALA A 240 2.32 -9.24 3.89
N ALA A 241 1.04 -9.56 4.05
CA ALA A 241 0.53 -10.30 5.22
C ALA A 241 1.23 -11.66 5.37
N ALA A 242 1.43 -12.40 4.28
CA ALA A 242 2.15 -13.68 4.30
C ALA A 242 3.61 -13.55 4.77
N VAL A 243 4.25 -12.39 4.57
CA VAL A 243 5.60 -12.12 5.10
C VAL A 243 5.60 -12.04 6.62
N VAL A 244 4.57 -11.44 7.23
CA VAL A 244 4.55 -11.08 8.67
C VAL A 244 3.75 -12.04 9.57
N GLY A 245 3.23 -13.14 9.04
CA GLY A 245 2.50 -14.15 9.83
C GLY A 245 1.21 -14.69 9.21
N GLY A 246 0.81 -14.17 8.05
CA GLY A 246 -0.35 -14.60 7.30
C GLY A 246 -1.62 -13.79 7.57
N LEU A 247 -2.68 -14.13 6.82
CA LEU A 247 -3.96 -13.39 6.83
C LEU A 247 -4.68 -13.39 8.18
N GLY A 248 -4.41 -14.37 9.05
CA GLY A 248 -4.96 -14.43 10.41
C GLY A 248 -4.49 -13.27 11.29
N MET A 249 -3.43 -12.56 10.91
CA MET A 249 -2.83 -11.44 11.64
C MET A 249 -2.91 -10.11 10.87
N ALA A 250 -3.64 -10.07 9.75
CA ALA A 250 -3.71 -8.89 8.88
C ALA A 250 -5.01 -8.10 9.13
N PRO A 251 -4.99 -6.94 9.82
CA PRO A 251 -6.17 -6.13 10.03
C PRO A 251 -6.55 -5.30 8.80
N GLY A 252 -7.81 -4.89 8.73
CA GLY A 252 -8.39 -4.16 7.62
C GLY A 252 -9.27 -3.00 8.07
N ALA A 253 -9.31 -1.96 7.22
CA ALA A 253 -10.23 -0.85 7.37
C ALA A 253 -10.62 -0.29 6.00
N ASN A 254 -11.90 0.02 5.85
CA ASN A 254 -12.47 0.77 4.74
C ASN A 254 -12.86 2.14 5.26
N ILE A 255 -12.14 3.18 4.85
CA ILE A 255 -12.29 4.53 5.40
C ILE A 255 -12.71 5.47 4.29
N GLY A 256 -13.92 6.02 4.40
CA GLY A 256 -14.41 7.12 3.58
C GLY A 256 -14.24 8.47 4.30
N ASP A 257 -14.89 9.51 3.77
CA ASP A 257 -14.83 10.85 4.38
C ASP A 257 -15.75 10.99 5.61
N ASN A 258 -16.85 10.24 5.65
CA ASN A 258 -17.87 10.36 6.70
C ASN A 258 -18.04 9.10 7.57
N ALA A 259 -17.39 7.99 7.21
CA ALA A 259 -17.54 6.71 7.90
C ALA A 259 -16.30 5.83 7.72
N ALA A 260 -16.08 4.95 8.69
CA ALA A 260 -15.06 3.91 8.64
C ALA A 260 -15.67 2.57 9.06
N ILE A 261 -15.28 1.49 8.37
CA ILE A 261 -15.63 0.11 8.70
C ILE A 261 -14.32 -0.65 8.92
N PHE A 262 -14.18 -1.26 10.10
CA PHE A 262 -13.01 -2.07 10.45
C PHE A 262 -13.39 -3.54 10.37
N GLU A 263 -12.62 -4.30 9.62
CA GLU A 263 -12.93 -5.70 9.30
C GLU A 263 -11.67 -6.53 9.17
N ALA A 264 -11.77 -7.83 9.46
CA ALA A 264 -10.71 -8.77 9.14
C ALA A 264 -10.46 -8.83 7.63
N THR A 265 -9.20 -9.03 7.24
CA THR A 265 -8.83 -9.16 5.83
C THR A 265 -9.23 -10.53 5.26
N HIS A 266 -9.31 -11.57 6.11
CA HIS A 266 -9.61 -12.93 5.68
C HIS A 266 -11.11 -13.16 5.42
N GLY A 267 -11.42 -14.19 4.61
CA GLY A 267 -12.79 -14.65 4.37
C GLY A 267 -13.41 -15.46 5.52
N THR A 268 -14.56 -16.08 5.26
CA THR A 268 -15.42 -16.74 6.27
C THR A 268 -14.92 -18.08 6.81
N ALA A 269 -13.92 -18.70 6.18
CA ALA A 269 -13.35 -19.99 6.54
C ALA A 269 -14.38 -21.07 7.00
N PRO A 270 -15.36 -21.48 6.14
CA PRO A 270 -16.53 -22.26 6.55
C PRO A 270 -16.24 -23.57 7.29
N LYS A 271 -15.10 -24.22 6.99
CA LYS A 271 -14.67 -25.47 7.64
C LYS A 271 -14.37 -25.32 9.13
N HIS A 272 -14.23 -24.10 9.64
CA HIS A 272 -13.90 -23.78 11.03
C HIS A 272 -15.07 -23.14 11.79
N ALA A 273 -16.21 -22.92 11.13
CA ALA A 273 -17.37 -22.28 11.73
C ALA A 273 -17.90 -23.09 12.94
N GLY A 274 -18.07 -22.42 14.09
CA GLY A 274 -18.60 -23.02 15.31
C GLY A 274 -17.64 -23.96 16.07
N LEU A 275 -16.38 -24.08 15.64
CA LEU A 275 -15.41 -25.03 16.24
C LEU A 275 -14.49 -24.41 17.30
N ASP A 276 -14.67 -23.13 17.64
CA ASP A 276 -13.80 -22.40 18.59
C ASP A 276 -12.30 -22.53 18.28
N ARG A 277 -11.94 -22.42 17.00
CA ARG A 277 -10.59 -22.76 16.52
C ARG A 277 -9.91 -21.67 15.70
N ILE A 278 -10.68 -20.76 15.10
CA ILE A 278 -10.13 -19.75 14.20
C ILE A 278 -9.27 -18.75 14.97
N ASN A 279 -8.23 -18.20 14.33
CA ASN A 279 -7.46 -17.10 14.90
C ASN A 279 -8.29 -15.81 14.89
N PRO A 280 -8.63 -15.20 16.04
CA PRO A 280 -9.36 -13.94 16.08
C PRO A 280 -8.45 -12.71 15.86
N GLY A 281 -7.14 -12.89 15.71
CA GLY A 281 -6.14 -11.83 15.65
C GLY A 281 -6.43 -10.73 14.63
N SER A 282 -6.86 -11.09 13.42
CA SER A 282 -7.20 -10.13 12.36
C SER A 282 -8.35 -9.20 12.77
N VAL A 283 -9.41 -9.73 13.40
CA VAL A 283 -10.53 -8.91 13.91
C VAL A 283 -10.09 -8.08 15.12
N ILE A 284 -9.34 -8.67 16.06
CA ILE A 284 -8.81 -7.95 17.24
C ILE A 284 -7.97 -6.74 16.80
N LEU A 285 -7.04 -6.95 15.87
CA LEU A 285 -6.19 -5.89 15.33
C LEU A 285 -6.96 -4.88 14.48
N SER A 286 -8.08 -5.28 13.87
CA SER A 286 -8.99 -4.31 13.22
C SER A 286 -9.73 -3.47 14.25
N GLY A 287 -10.07 -4.05 15.41
CA GLY A 287 -10.53 -3.33 16.58
C GLY A 287 -9.48 -2.35 17.14
N VAL A 288 -8.21 -2.72 17.14
CA VAL A 288 -7.09 -1.79 17.46
C VAL A 288 -7.11 -0.60 16.51
N MET A 289 -7.17 -0.82 15.20
CA MET A 289 -7.26 0.27 14.21
C MET A 289 -8.48 1.17 14.42
N MET A 290 -9.61 0.60 14.87
CA MET A 290 -10.82 1.35 15.20
C MET A 290 -10.60 2.28 16.40
N LEU A 291 -9.96 1.76 17.45
CA LEU A 291 -9.64 2.54 18.65
C LEU A 291 -8.66 3.68 18.33
N GLU A 292 -7.61 3.41 17.55
CA GLU A 292 -6.69 4.44 17.04
C GLU A 292 -7.43 5.52 16.24
N TYR A 293 -8.37 5.11 15.38
CA TYR A 293 -9.20 6.04 14.59
C TYR A 293 -10.12 6.90 15.46
N MET A 294 -10.60 6.37 16.59
CA MET A 294 -11.41 7.11 17.58
C MET A 294 -10.56 7.97 18.54
N GLY A 295 -9.23 7.87 18.48
CA GLY A 295 -8.31 8.58 19.35
C GLY A 295 -8.09 7.92 20.72
N TRP A 296 -8.46 6.64 20.88
CA TRP A 296 -8.30 5.87 22.13
C TRP A 296 -6.99 5.06 22.08
N GLN A 297 -5.87 5.77 22.06
CA GLN A 297 -4.55 5.16 21.86
C GLN A 297 -4.16 4.21 23.00
N GLU A 298 -4.50 4.56 24.24
CA GLU A 298 -4.19 3.75 25.43
C GLU A 298 -4.82 2.35 25.34
N ALA A 299 -6.08 2.27 24.90
CA ALA A 299 -6.78 1.01 24.70
C ALA A 299 -6.20 0.22 23.51
N ALA A 300 -5.83 0.90 22.42
CA ALA A 300 -5.17 0.28 21.26
C ALA A 300 -3.81 -0.32 21.62
N ASP A 301 -3.01 0.40 22.41
CA ASP A 301 -1.69 -0.03 22.88
C ASP A 301 -1.80 -1.20 23.85
N LEU A 302 -2.77 -1.17 24.78
CA LEU A 302 -3.06 -2.26 25.71
C LEU A 302 -3.34 -3.58 24.97
N ILE A 303 -4.25 -3.55 24.00
CA ILE A 303 -4.62 -4.73 23.19
C ILE A 303 -3.42 -5.23 22.38
N THR A 304 -2.67 -4.31 21.75
CA THR A 304 -1.49 -4.65 20.95
C THR A 304 -0.42 -5.34 21.80
N ARG A 305 -0.11 -4.79 22.99
CA ARG A 305 0.84 -5.39 23.94
C ARG A 305 0.37 -6.77 24.40
N GLY A 306 -0.91 -6.91 24.77
CA GLY A 306 -1.47 -8.19 25.19
C GLY A 306 -1.40 -9.27 24.10
N LEU A 307 -1.70 -8.89 22.86
CA LEU A 307 -1.63 -9.78 21.70
C LEU A 307 -0.18 -10.21 21.41
N SER A 308 0.77 -9.28 21.41
CA SER A 308 2.19 -9.61 21.25
C SER A 308 2.70 -10.50 22.37
N ALA A 309 2.32 -10.25 23.63
CA ALA A 309 2.71 -11.06 24.78
C ALA A 309 2.14 -12.49 24.72
N ALA A 310 0.88 -12.66 24.32
CA ALA A 310 0.27 -13.98 24.15
C ALA A 310 0.99 -14.81 23.08
N ILE A 311 1.33 -14.19 21.94
CA ILE A 311 2.06 -14.83 20.85
C ILE A 311 3.49 -15.20 21.30
N ALA A 312 4.22 -14.27 21.93
CA ALA A 312 5.55 -14.52 22.47
C ALA A 312 5.55 -15.63 23.55
N GLY A 313 4.49 -15.69 24.35
CA GLY A 313 4.20 -16.75 25.32
C GLY A 313 3.76 -18.09 24.70
N LYS A 314 3.78 -18.20 23.36
CA LYS A 314 3.37 -19.39 22.59
C LYS A 314 1.92 -19.83 22.85
N GLN A 315 1.07 -18.93 23.32
CA GLN A 315 -0.37 -19.18 23.46
C GLN A 315 -1.02 -18.74 22.16
N VAL A 316 -1.06 -19.62 21.16
CA VAL A 316 -1.51 -19.30 19.80
C VAL A 316 -2.48 -20.33 19.24
N THR A 317 -3.29 -19.93 18.27
CA THR A 317 -4.21 -20.81 17.55
C THR A 317 -3.49 -21.70 16.54
N TYR A 318 -4.19 -22.72 16.04
CA TYR A 318 -3.62 -23.80 15.19
C TYR A 318 -2.87 -23.34 13.94
N ASP A 319 -3.23 -22.21 13.37
CA ASP A 319 -2.67 -21.62 12.16
C ASP A 319 -1.26 -21.08 12.36
N LEU A 320 -0.98 -20.51 13.55
CA LEU A 320 0.35 -20.08 13.99
C LEU A 320 1.11 -21.24 14.61
N ALA A 321 0.47 -22.05 15.47
CA ALA A 321 1.10 -23.17 16.18
C ALA A 321 1.83 -24.15 15.23
N ARG A 322 1.23 -24.43 14.07
CA ARG A 322 1.82 -25.32 13.04
C ARG A 322 3.09 -24.77 12.36
N LEU A 323 3.40 -23.49 12.55
CA LEU A 323 4.58 -22.82 12.00
C LEU A 323 5.67 -22.58 13.07
N MET A 324 5.40 -22.91 14.34
CA MET A 324 6.35 -22.72 15.43
C MET A 324 7.29 -23.92 15.59
N GLU A 325 8.53 -23.65 15.98
CA GLU A 325 9.54 -24.66 16.35
C GLU A 325 10.06 -24.42 17.78
N PRO A 326 10.04 -25.44 18.67
CA PRO A 326 9.38 -26.74 18.52
C PRO A 326 7.84 -26.59 18.39
N PRO A 327 7.13 -27.62 17.87
CA PRO A 327 5.68 -27.59 17.78
C PRO A 327 5.01 -27.26 19.11
N VAL A 328 3.96 -26.45 19.07
CA VAL A 328 3.19 -26.00 20.23
C VAL A 328 1.77 -26.54 20.13
N GLU A 329 1.20 -26.95 21.26
CA GLU A 329 -0.22 -27.31 21.32
C GLU A 329 -1.09 -26.05 21.18
N PRO A 330 -2.00 -25.99 20.19
CA PRO A 330 -2.76 -24.78 19.94
C PRO A 330 -3.85 -24.55 21.00
N VAL A 331 -4.09 -23.29 21.33
CA VAL A 331 -5.27 -22.89 22.10
C VAL A 331 -6.50 -22.71 21.19
N SER A 332 -7.68 -22.68 21.78
CA SER A 332 -8.93 -22.33 21.09
C SER A 332 -8.98 -20.85 20.71
N CYS A 333 -9.97 -20.45 19.91
CA CYS A 333 -10.23 -19.03 19.60
C CYS A 333 -10.49 -18.23 20.88
N SER A 334 -11.39 -18.73 21.74
CA SER A 334 -11.66 -18.19 23.07
C SER A 334 -10.41 -18.16 23.96
N GLY A 335 -9.65 -19.25 24.00
CA GLY A 335 -8.43 -19.36 24.80
C GLY A 335 -7.32 -18.41 24.36
N PHE A 336 -7.26 -18.07 23.07
CA PHE A 336 -6.35 -17.03 22.58
C PHE A 336 -6.80 -15.65 23.06
N ALA A 337 -8.09 -15.32 23.02
CA ALA A 337 -8.59 -14.06 23.59
C ALA A 337 -8.31 -13.97 25.10
N ASP A 338 -8.52 -15.05 25.87
CA ASP A 338 -8.19 -15.11 27.29
C ASP A 338 -6.68 -14.95 27.55
N ALA A 339 -5.83 -15.47 26.65
CA ALA A 339 -4.40 -15.25 26.68
C ALA A 339 -4.04 -13.76 26.52
N VAL A 340 -4.63 -13.09 25.53
CA VAL A 340 -4.44 -11.65 25.32
C VAL A 340 -4.85 -10.85 26.55
N ILE A 341 -6.03 -11.12 27.11
CA ILE A 341 -6.59 -10.39 28.26
C ILE A 341 -5.73 -10.58 29.52
N ARG A 342 -5.17 -11.78 29.76
CA ARG A 342 -4.28 -12.04 30.90
C ARG A 342 -3.00 -11.21 30.90
N HIS A 343 -2.65 -10.61 29.77
CA HIS A 343 -1.50 -9.72 29.63
C HIS A 343 -1.86 -8.23 29.75
N PHE A 344 -3.11 -7.89 30.06
CA PHE A 344 -3.47 -6.53 30.48
C PHE A 344 -3.05 -6.38 31.94
N ASP A 345 -2.10 -5.50 32.23
CA ASP A 345 -1.58 -5.37 33.59
C ASP A 345 -2.57 -4.60 34.47
N ALA A 346 -2.67 -4.95 35.75
CA ALA A 346 -3.53 -4.19 36.67
C ALA A 346 -3.01 -2.75 36.89
N SER A 347 -1.72 -2.53 36.64
CA SER A 347 -1.08 -1.22 36.70
C SER A 347 -1.42 -0.31 35.50
N ASP A 348 -1.97 -0.87 34.41
CA ASP A 348 -2.43 -0.12 33.23
C ASP A 348 -3.74 0.66 33.50
N TRP A 349 -4.40 0.38 34.62
CA TRP A 349 -5.62 1.04 35.09
C TRP A 349 -5.31 1.83 36.36
N GLN A 350 -4.59 2.95 36.24
CA GLN A 350 -4.62 3.96 37.30
C GLN A 350 -5.94 4.70 37.17
N ASP A 351 -6.88 4.40 38.07
CA ASP A 351 -8.10 5.17 38.28
C ASP A 351 -7.73 6.61 38.70
N ASP A 352 -7.52 7.48 37.71
CA ASP A 352 -7.48 8.94 37.89
C ASP A 352 -8.89 9.56 37.75
N GLU A 353 -9.95 8.75 37.88
CA GLU A 353 -11.32 9.27 37.94
C GLU A 353 -11.74 9.48 39.40
N GLU A 354 -11.84 10.76 39.80
CA GLU A 354 -12.69 11.15 40.92
C GLU A 354 -14.09 10.57 40.70
N PRO A 355 -14.73 10.00 41.75
CA PRO A 355 -16.03 9.36 41.60
C PRO A 355 -17.04 10.37 41.05
N ILE A 356 -17.57 10.08 39.87
CA ILE A 356 -18.73 10.78 39.32
C ILE A 356 -19.91 10.41 40.21
N ASP A 357 -20.28 11.32 41.11
CA ASP A 357 -21.48 11.25 41.94
C ASP A 357 -22.70 11.34 40.99
N LEU A 358 -23.49 10.27 40.93
CA LEU A 358 -24.68 10.14 40.07
C LEU A 358 -25.91 10.83 40.67
#